data_AF-A0A8T5NCM8-F1
#
_entry.id   AF-A0A8T5NCM8-F1
#
_cell.length_a   1.000
_cell.length_b   1.000
_cell.length_c   1.000
_cell.angle_alpha   90.00
_cell.angle_beta   90.00
_cell.angle_gamma   90.00
#
_symmetry.space_group_name_H-M   'P 1'
#
loop_
_entity.id
_entity.type
_entity.pdbx_description
1 polymer ?
#
loop_
_entity_poly.entity_id
_entity_poly.type
_entity_poly.pdbx_seq_one_letter_code
_entity_poly.pdbx_strand_id
1 'polypeptide(L)'
;ESLTATIRKKASTIEMLKVSPVADYPTEEGCFLRGNHYSPVAVVVMLNAPYGTMPPEVKSIPPEIDKLVRLAVETGAALSGTLQTENIGIEKIVCNIVGNPNIRHIVLCGIDVEGHHSGDAIRALIENGVNEWRTIIGSTAVTPYLFNIPKESIERFRKQLTLINLLGEMNPEVITKAVWSCYQEKPTPFLNYTLSDPGAYPEQPMSCRLSWRVKQPESIEEWELKDLVKGIEEEEKAVAVPQQKEVAVKVSEPKVAAIASCLSRIAEELSQIAKILVEEKPIVPVKEAPVVEEAKPVCVVKEETPAAVAPAVVELTEKELYFHNQLRAYPGILAGLSACDKDMCHNGCSLPAAVTSITKKLAKLKKDIEGASISKKKREEFLARIDGFLEAAEGLPTEPGQPCQKTLGNCTIGKGCLATGAADLLKQITEPASLMQ
;
A
#
# COMPACT_ATOMS: atom_id res chain seq x y z
N GLU A 1 5.63 -49.91 -49.94
CA GLU A 1 6.23 -49.02 -48.93
C GLU A 1 5.94 -47.55 -49.30
N SER A 2 4.71 -47.20 -49.64
CA SER A 2 3.51 -47.02 -48.80
C SER A 2 3.40 -45.58 -48.29
N LEU A 3 2.31 -44.91 -48.69
CA LEU A 3 1.84 -43.59 -48.25
C LEU A 3 1.98 -43.35 -46.73
N THR A 4 2.01 -44.40 -45.93
CA THR A 4 2.27 -44.35 -44.48
C THR A 4 3.63 -43.74 -44.12
N ALA A 5 4.66 -43.84 -44.96
CA ALA A 5 5.95 -43.17 -44.71
C ALA A 5 5.88 -41.66 -44.97
N THR A 6 5.12 -41.24 -45.98
CA THR A 6 4.90 -39.83 -46.33
C THR A 6 3.94 -39.15 -45.35
N ILE A 7 2.93 -39.87 -44.85
CA ILE A 7 2.04 -39.39 -43.77
C ILE A 7 2.82 -39.29 -42.44
N ARG A 8 3.74 -40.22 -42.14
CA ARG A 8 4.64 -40.09 -40.98
C ARG A 8 5.62 -38.91 -41.08
N LYS A 9 6.08 -38.55 -42.29
CA LYS A 9 6.96 -37.39 -42.51
C LYS A 9 6.24 -36.03 -42.49
N LYS A 10 4.90 -36.03 -42.62
CA LYS A 10 4.05 -34.82 -42.54
C LYS A 10 3.23 -34.72 -41.25
N ALA A 11 3.37 -35.67 -40.32
CA ALA A 11 2.99 -35.46 -38.94
C ALA A 11 3.97 -34.42 -38.38
N SER A 12 3.50 -33.19 -38.32
CA SER A 12 4.25 -31.99 -38.01
C SER A 12 5.22 -32.20 -36.84
N THR A 13 6.50 -31.97 -37.16
CA THR A 13 7.62 -31.57 -36.32
C THR A 13 7.26 -30.35 -35.45
N ILE A 14 6.30 -30.49 -34.54
CA ILE A 14 6.14 -29.60 -33.40
C ILE A 14 6.67 -30.40 -32.22
N GLU A 15 7.96 -30.27 -31.96
CA GLU A 15 8.53 -30.76 -30.72
C GLU A 15 7.88 -29.95 -29.59
N MET A 16 7.04 -30.61 -28.79
CA MET A 16 6.31 -29.94 -27.72
C MET A 16 7.32 -29.52 -26.64
N LEU A 17 7.74 -28.26 -26.69
CA LEU A 17 8.72 -27.71 -25.76
C LEU A 17 8.10 -27.64 -24.37
N LYS A 18 8.76 -28.26 -23.39
CA LYS A 18 8.45 -28.09 -21.97
C LYS A 18 9.68 -27.53 -21.29
N VAL A 19 9.49 -26.47 -20.51
CA VAL A 19 10.58 -25.75 -19.85
C VAL A 19 10.42 -25.85 -18.33
N SER A 20 11.52 -25.85 -17.60
CA SER A 20 11.43 -25.75 -16.14
C SER A 20 10.90 -24.37 -15.75
N PRO A 21 9.97 -24.28 -14.78
CA PRO A 21 9.56 -23.00 -14.18
C PRO A 21 10.73 -22.27 -13.53
N VAL A 22 10.49 -21.03 -13.07
CA VAL A 22 11.45 -20.29 -12.24
C VAL A 22 11.88 -21.11 -11.00
N ALA A 23 13.10 -20.88 -10.52
CA ALA A 23 13.65 -21.63 -9.38
C ALA A 23 12.83 -21.47 -8.09
N ASP A 24 12.18 -20.32 -7.91
CA ASP A 24 11.35 -20.02 -6.75
C ASP A 24 9.84 -20.25 -6.99
N TYR A 25 9.50 -21.17 -7.91
CA TYR A 25 8.12 -21.42 -8.31
C TYR A 25 7.29 -22.21 -7.28
N PRO A 26 6.00 -21.88 -7.08
CA PRO A 26 5.32 -20.65 -7.46
C PRO A 26 5.83 -19.50 -6.61
N THR A 27 5.91 -18.35 -7.27
CA THR A 27 6.61 -17.18 -6.77
C THR A 27 5.88 -16.51 -5.60
N GLU A 28 4.56 -16.67 -5.54
CA GLU A 28 3.68 -16.09 -4.53
C GLU A 28 2.85 -17.17 -3.81
N GLU A 29 2.76 -17.03 -2.49
CA GLU A 29 1.93 -17.89 -1.63
C GLU A 29 0.44 -17.53 -1.76
N GLY A 30 -0.42 -18.54 -1.67
CA GLY A 30 -1.87 -18.35 -1.77
C GLY A 30 -2.66 -19.62 -1.52
N CYS A 31 -3.98 -19.51 -1.71
CA CYS A 31 -4.93 -20.62 -1.52
C CYS A 31 -5.09 -21.41 -2.82
N PHE A 32 -4.12 -22.28 -3.12
CA PHE A 32 -4.14 -23.15 -4.29
C PHE A 32 -3.45 -24.50 -4.01
N LEU A 33 -3.84 -25.50 -4.78
CA LEU A 33 -3.19 -26.79 -4.89
C LEU A 33 -2.26 -26.81 -6.10
N ARG A 34 -1.17 -27.58 -5.96
CA ARG A 34 -0.14 -27.74 -6.99
C ARG A 34 -0.30 -29.12 -7.62
N GLY A 35 -0.33 -29.16 -8.94
CA GLY A 35 -0.30 -30.38 -9.73
C GLY A 35 1.00 -30.50 -10.52
N ASN A 36 0.89 -30.96 -11.77
CA ASN A 36 2.05 -31.12 -12.64
C ASN A 36 2.51 -29.76 -13.19
N HIS A 37 3.72 -29.32 -12.83
CA HIS A 37 4.29 -28.05 -13.32
C HIS A 37 4.40 -27.96 -14.85
N TYR A 38 4.42 -29.09 -15.57
CA TYR A 38 4.48 -29.10 -17.03
C TYR A 38 3.11 -29.11 -17.70
N SER A 39 2.02 -29.17 -16.92
CA SER A 39 0.67 -29.09 -17.45
C SER A 39 0.38 -27.69 -18.02
N PRO A 40 -0.35 -27.60 -19.15
CA PRO A 40 -0.62 -26.33 -19.81
C PRO A 40 -1.77 -25.54 -19.21
N VAL A 41 -2.43 -26.01 -18.14
CA VAL A 41 -3.66 -25.39 -17.64
C VAL A 41 -3.56 -25.04 -16.17
N ALA A 42 -4.02 -23.83 -15.83
CA ALA A 42 -4.35 -23.41 -14.48
C ALA A 42 -5.86 -23.21 -14.33
N VAL A 43 -6.40 -23.49 -13.15
CA VAL A 43 -7.82 -23.35 -12.86
C VAL A 43 -8.02 -22.38 -11.69
N VAL A 44 -8.88 -21.39 -11.89
CA VAL A 44 -9.26 -20.42 -10.87
C VAL A 44 -10.74 -20.63 -10.57
N VAL A 45 -11.04 -20.96 -9.33
CA VAL A 45 -12.40 -21.14 -8.82
C VAL A 45 -12.78 -19.89 -8.03
N MET A 46 -13.88 -19.24 -8.41
CA MET A 46 -14.34 -18.06 -7.71
C MET A 46 -14.80 -18.42 -6.29
N LEU A 47 -14.31 -17.67 -5.30
CA LEU A 47 -14.69 -17.82 -3.90
C LEU A 47 -15.72 -16.76 -3.53
N ASN A 48 -16.97 -17.02 -3.90
CA ASN A 48 -18.10 -16.20 -3.47
C ASN A 48 -18.48 -16.53 -2.02
N ALA A 49 -17.61 -16.12 -1.08
CA ALA A 49 -17.84 -16.23 0.35
C ALA A 49 -17.76 -14.83 0.99
N PRO A 50 -18.66 -14.48 1.91
CA PRO A 50 -18.72 -13.14 2.47
C PRO A 50 -17.48 -12.83 3.30
N TYR A 51 -16.89 -11.67 3.04
CA TYR A 51 -15.74 -11.15 3.77
C TYR A 51 -16.16 -10.82 5.21
N GLY A 52 -15.50 -11.42 6.21
CA GLY A 52 -15.63 -11.00 7.61
C GLY A 52 -16.89 -11.43 8.39
N THR A 53 -17.81 -12.19 7.81
CA THR A 53 -18.98 -12.74 8.54
C THR A 53 -18.90 -14.22 8.86
N MET A 54 -17.83 -14.89 8.44
CA MET A 54 -17.60 -16.28 8.82
C MET A 54 -17.39 -16.33 10.35
N PRO A 55 -18.21 -17.06 11.12
CA PRO A 55 -17.89 -17.39 12.50
C PRO A 55 -16.50 -18.04 12.55
N PRO A 56 -15.76 -17.99 13.67
CA PRO A 56 -14.45 -18.64 13.80
C PRO A 56 -14.44 -20.14 13.45
N GLU A 57 -15.61 -20.75 13.32
CA GLU A 57 -15.88 -22.13 12.90
C GLU A 57 -15.89 -22.33 11.37
N VAL A 58 -16.24 -21.32 10.56
CA VAL A 58 -16.24 -21.39 9.08
C VAL A 58 -14.95 -20.77 8.53
N LYS A 59 -13.81 -21.28 9.01
CA LYS A 59 -12.49 -21.01 8.42
C LYS A 59 -12.25 -21.77 7.10
N SER A 60 -13.20 -22.59 6.68
CA SER A 60 -13.05 -23.52 5.57
C SER A 60 -13.76 -23.01 4.31
N ILE A 61 -13.04 -23.08 3.18
CA ILE A 61 -13.59 -22.98 1.83
C ILE A 61 -14.85 -23.88 1.74
N PRO A 62 -15.97 -23.40 1.14
CA PRO A 62 -17.15 -24.23 0.94
C PRO A 62 -16.80 -25.59 0.31
N PRO A 63 -17.35 -26.72 0.78
CA PRO A 63 -16.96 -28.05 0.32
C PRO A 63 -17.10 -28.25 -1.20
N GLU A 64 -18.06 -27.56 -1.82
CA GLU A 64 -18.25 -27.58 -3.27
C GLU A 64 -17.08 -26.93 -4.01
N ILE A 65 -16.59 -25.79 -3.53
CA ILE A 65 -15.44 -25.08 -4.09
C ILE A 65 -14.15 -25.89 -3.85
N ASP A 66 -13.95 -26.43 -2.63
CA ASP A 66 -12.81 -27.30 -2.33
C ASP A 66 -12.78 -28.53 -3.25
N LYS A 67 -13.94 -29.14 -3.49
CA LYS A 67 -14.07 -30.26 -4.43
C LYS A 67 -13.67 -29.88 -5.85
N LEU A 68 -14.07 -28.70 -6.34
CA LEU A 68 -13.68 -28.23 -7.69
C LEU A 68 -12.18 -27.99 -7.80
N VAL A 69 -11.57 -27.37 -6.79
CA VAL A 69 -10.13 -27.12 -6.75
C VAL A 69 -9.34 -28.42 -6.76
N ARG A 70 -9.74 -29.40 -5.93
CA ARG A 70 -9.11 -30.73 -5.90
C ARG A 70 -9.25 -31.47 -7.22
N LEU A 71 -10.47 -31.51 -7.76
CA LEU A 71 -10.78 -32.20 -9.00
C LEU A 71 -9.95 -31.68 -10.18
N ALA A 72 -9.75 -30.36 -10.27
CA ALA A 72 -8.94 -29.77 -11.32
C ALA A 72 -7.49 -30.26 -11.29
N VAL A 73 -6.89 -30.37 -10.11
CA VAL A 73 -5.53 -30.92 -9.95
C VAL A 73 -5.50 -32.42 -10.24
N GLU A 74 -6.44 -33.18 -9.70
CA GLU A 74 -6.57 -34.62 -9.96
C GLU A 74 -6.75 -34.95 -11.45
N THR A 75 -7.43 -34.07 -12.18
CA THR A 75 -7.63 -34.18 -13.64
C THR A 75 -6.36 -33.87 -14.43
N GLY A 76 -5.45 -33.06 -13.88
CA GLY A 76 -4.15 -32.77 -14.47
C GLY A 76 -3.80 -31.29 -14.60
N ALA A 77 -4.45 -30.36 -13.88
CA ALA A 77 -4.04 -28.95 -13.87
C ALA A 77 -2.67 -28.74 -13.20
N ALA A 78 -1.92 -27.74 -13.66
CA ALA A 78 -0.65 -27.34 -13.03
C ALA A 78 -0.87 -26.65 -11.68
N LEU A 79 -1.87 -25.78 -11.63
CA LEU A 79 -2.31 -25.07 -10.44
C LEU A 79 -3.84 -25.05 -10.45
N SER A 80 -4.44 -25.22 -9.27
CA SER A 80 -5.85 -24.90 -9.08
C SER A 80 -6.06 -24.20 -7.75
N GLY A 81 -6.79 -23.10 -7.72
CA GLY A 81 -6.99 -22.35 -6.49
C GLY A 81 -8.19 -21.44 -6.51
N THR A 82 -8.40 -20.78 -5.38
CA THR A 82 -9.53 -19.87 -5.18
C THR A 82 -9.14 -18.42 -5.42
N LEU A 83 -10.02 -17.63 -6.03
CA LEU A 83 -9.89 -16.18 -6.17
C LEU A 83 -11.06 -15.46 -5.52
N GLN A 84 -10.75 -14.47 -4.68
CA GLN A 84 -11.76 -13.67 -3.96
C GLN A 84 -11.65 -12.17 -4.21
N THR A 85 -10.44 -11.62 -4.38
CA THR A 85 -10.23 -10.17 -4.56
C THR A 85 -9.71 -9.84 -5.95
N GLU A 86 -10.20 -8.73 -6.49
CA GLU A 86 -9.96 -8.21 -7.83
C GLU A 86 -8.60 -7.51 -8.01
N ASN A 87 -7.78 -7.48 -6.96
CA ASN A 87 -6.51 -6.76 -6.89
C ASN A 87 -5.37 -7.72 -6.50
N ILE A 88 -4.99 -7.81 -5.23
CA ILE A 88 -3.91 -8.63 -4.69
C ILE A 88 -4.06 -10.11 -5.09
N GLY A 89 -5.29 -10.64 -5.08
CA GLY A 89 -5.55 -12.01 -5.54
C GLY A 89 -5.16 -12.22 -7.00
N ILE A 90 -5.51 -11.27 -7.88
CA ILE A 90 -5.12 -11.27 -9.28
C ILE A 90 -3.61 -11.07 -9.44
N GLU A 91 -2.98 -10.15 -8.70
CA GLU A 91 -1.53 -9.93 -8.74
C GLU A 91 -0.74 -11.20 -8.45
N LYS A 92 -1.17 -11.97 -7.44
CA LYS A 92 -0.57 -13.27 -7.10
C LYS A 92 -0.74 -14.30 -8.21
N ILE A 93 -1.91 -14.35 -8.84
CA ILE A 93 -2.15 -15.22 -10.00
C ILE A 93 -1.22 -14.83 -11.15
N VAL A 94 -1.11 -13.54 -11.48
CA VAL A 94 -0.23 -13.05 -12.55
C VAL A 94 1.21 -13.51 -12.31
N CYS A 95 1.76 -13.23 -11.13
CA CYS A 95 3.13 -13.62 -10.80
C CYS A 95 3.36 -15.15 -10.89
N ASN A 96 2.41 -15.94 -10.38
CA ASN A 96 2.50 -17.40 -10.43
C ASN A 96 2.35 -17.97 -11.84
N ILE A 97 1.62 -17.33 -12.74
CA ILE A 97 1.48 -17.83 -14.11
C ILE A 97 2.72 -17.49 -14.95
N VAL A 98 3.22 -16.26 -14.87
CA VAL A 98 4.40 -15.84 -15.66
C VAL A 98 5.69 -16.56 -15.23
N GLY A 99 5.73 -17.05 -13.98
CA GLY A 99 6.79 -17.92 -13.48
C GLY A 99 6.82 -19.32 -14.11
N ASN A 100 5.77 -19.73 -14.83
CA ASN A 100 5.69 -21.02 -15.50
C ASN A 100 5.19 -20.88 -16.95
N PRO A 101 6.10 -20.79 -17.93
CA PRO A 101 5.75 -20.69 -19.35
C PRO A 101 4.97 -21.88 -19.90
N ASN A 102 4.96 -23.04 -19.21
CA ASN A 102 4.18 -24.19 -19.65
C ASN A 102 2.69 -23.92 -19.56
N ILE A 103 2.22 -23.03 -18.66
CA ILE A 103 0.81 -22.73 -18.49
C ILE A 103 0.35 -21.79 -19.60
N ARG A 104 -0.52 -22.30 -20.48
CA ARG A 104 -1.03 -21.63 -21.70
C ARG A 104 -2.53 -21.41 -21.66
N HIS A 105 -3.23 -22.04 -20.75
CA HIS A 105 -4.67 -21.94 -20.57
C HIS A 105 -5.00 -21.59 -19.13
N ILE A 106 -5.98 -20.71 -18.97
CA ILE A 106 -6.57 -20.42 -17.66
C ILE A 106 -8.08 -20.68 -17.73
N VAL A 107 -8.57 -21.54 -16.85
CA VAL A 107 -10.00 -21.82 -16.70
C VAL A 107 -10.52 -21.00 -15.54
N LEU A 108 -11.49 -20.13 -15.79
CA LEU A 108 -12.24 -19.44 -14.74
C LEU A 108 -13.56 -20.16 -14.53
N CYS A 109 -13.88 -20.57 -13.32
CA CYS A 109 -15.13 -21.25 -13.00
C CYS A 109 -15.65 -20.86 -11.62
N GLY A 110 -16.86 -21.28 -11.31
CA GLY A 110 -17.56 -20.93 -10.07
C GLY A 110 -18.38 -19.65 -10.18
N ILE A 111 -19.20 -19.42 -9.16
CA ILE A 111 -20.07 -18.24 -9.07
C ILE A 111 -19.20 -17.01 -8.77
N ASP A 112 -19.34 -15.95 -9.57
CA ASP A 112 -18.57 -14.72 -9.37
C ASP A 112 -18.83 -14.10 -8.00
N VAL A 113 -17.84 -13.39 -7.48
CA VAL A 113 -17.83 -12.86 -6.12
C VAL A 113 -18.63 -11.56 -6.09
N GLU A 114 -19.72 -11.52 -5.31
CA GLU A 114 -20.55 -10.33 -5.23
C GLU A 114 -19.77 -9.13 -4.66
N GLY A 115 -19.91 -7.96 -5.28
CA GLY A 115 -19.18 -6.75 -4.92
C GLY A 115 -17.75 -6.70 -5.47
N HIS A 116 -16.97 -7.76 -5.29
CA HIS A 116 -15.60 -7.81 -5.80
C HIS A 116 -15.53 -8.07 -7.30
N HIS A 117 -16.47 -8.81 -7.89
CA HIS A 117 -16.51 -9.17 -9.31
C HIS A 117 -15.15 -9.65 -9.84
N SER A 118 -14.47 -10.48 -9.06
CA SER A 118 -13.08 -10.88 -9.33
C SER A 118 -12.94 -11.72 -10.60
N GLY A 119 -13.97 -12.50 -10.94
CA GLY A 119 -14.04 -13.24 -12.19
C GLY A 119 -14.10 -12.32 -13.41
N ASP A 120 -14.94 -11.29 -13.33
CA ASP A 120 -15.01 -10.25 -14.37
C ASP A 120 -13.69 -9.48 -14.48
N ALA A 121 -13.08 -9.11 -13.35
CA ALA A 121 -11.81 -8.38 -13.33
C ALA A 121 -10.67 -9.16 -14.00
N ILE A 122 -10.49 -10.45 -13.71
CA ILE A 122 -9.43 -11.23 -14.36
C ILE A 122 -9.72 -11.49 -15.85
N ARG A 123 -11.00 -11.65 -16.23
CA ARG A 123 -11.42 -11.72 -17.65
C ARG A 123 -11.03 -10.44 -18.37
N ALA A 124 -11.43 -9.29 -17.84
CA ALA A 124 -11.14 -7.96 -18.39
C ALA A 124 -9.62 -7.69 -18.46
N LEU A 125 -8.84 -8.15 -17.48
CA LEU A 125 -7.38 -8.04 -17.49
C LEU A 125 -6.76 -8.78 -18.68
N ILE A 126 -7.20 -10.02 -18.94
CA ILE A 126 -6.67 -10.82 -20.05
C ILE A 126 -6.99 -10.14 -21.38
N GLU A 127 -8.24 -9.70 -21.57
CA GLU A 127 -8.72 -9.08 -22.81
C GLU A 127 -8.09 -7.69 -23.04
N ASN A 128 -8.20 -6.79 -22.05
CA ASN A 128 -7.96 -5.36 -22.25
C ASN A 128 -6.69 -4.83 -21.57
N GLY A 129 -6.17 -5.55 -20.56
CA GLY A 129 -5.03 -5.11 -19.78
C GLY A 129 -5.37 -4.00 -18.78
N VAL A 130 -4.37 -3.17 -18.48
CA VAL A 130 -4.50 -2.05 -17.53
C VAL A 130 -4.26 -0.71 -18.22
N ASN A 131 -4.87 0.34 -17.68
CA ASN A 131 -4.64 1.71 -18.13
C ASN A 131 -3.39 2.33 -17.48
N GLU A 132 -3.15 3.62 -17.75
CA GLU A 132 -2.00 4.36 -17.19
C GLU A 132 -1.98 4.28 -15.66
N TRP A 133 -3.13 4.43 -15.02
CA TRP A 133 -3.34 4.36 -13.55
C TRP A 133 -3.36 2.94 -12.98
N ARG A 134 -2.91 1.92 -13.74
CA ARG A 134 -2.89 0.51 -13.33
C ARG A 134 -4.25 -0.06 -12.94
N THR A 135 -5.32 0.53 -13.47
CA THR A 135 -6.69 0.01 -13.32
C THR A 135 -7.00 -0.93 -14.47
N ILE A 136 -7.65 -2.06 -14.18
CA ILE A 136 -8.07 -3.03 -15.19
C ILE A 136 -9.14 -2.41 -16.09
N ILE A 137 -8.89 -2.40 -17.39
CA ILE A 137 -9.78 -1.76 -18.37
C ILE A 137 -11.01 -2.64 -18.61
N GLY A 138 -12.21 -2.07 -18.43
CA GLY A 138 -13.49 -2.76 -18.68
C GLY A 138 -13.93 -3.72 -17.59
N SER A 139 -13.30 -3.67 -16.40
CA SER A 139 -13.75 -4.39 -15.21
C SER A 139 -14.93 -3.67 -14.54
N THR A 140 -15.91 -4.43 -14.06
CA THR A 140 -17.04 -3.95 -13.25
C THR A 140 -16.77 -3.98 -11.73
N ALA A 141 -15.60 -4.48 -11.33
CA ALA A 141 -15.20 -4.54 -9.93
C ALA A 141 -14.98 -3.16 -9.30
N VAL A 142 -15.06 -3.08 -7.97
CA VAL A 142 -14.97 -1.81 -7.22
C VAL A 142 -13.54 -1.29 -7.15
N THR A 143 -12.55 -2.16 -6.88
CA THR A 143 -11.13 -1.75 -6.73
C THR A 143 -10.14 -2.55 -7.61
N PRO A 144 -10.33 -2.59 -8.95
CA PRO A 144 -9.52 -3.41 -9.85
C PRO A 144 -8.16 -2.76 -10.19
N TYR A 145 -7.31 -2.57 -9.18
CA TYR A 145 -6.00 -1.92 -9.30
C TYR A 145 -4.84 -2.89 -9.07
N LEU A 146 -3.80 -2.83 -9.91
CA LEU A 146 -2.62 -3.71 -9.87
C LEU A 146 -1.32 -2.93 -9.66
N PHE A 147 -1.08 -2.45 -8.44
CA PHE A 147 0.03 -1.56 -8.11
C PHE A 147 1.36 -2.26 -7.83
N ASN A 148 1.34 -3.54 -7.45
CA ASN A 148 2.47 -4.23 -6.83
C ASN A 148 3.25 -5.14 -7.79
N ILE A 149 2.85 -5.20 -9.06
CA ILE A 149 3.49 -6.03 -10.09
C ILE A 149 3.94 -5.19 -11.29
N PRO A 150 5.04 -5.52 -11.98
CA PRO A 150 5.51 -4.73 -13.11
C PRO A 150 4.60 -4.89 -14.34
N LYS A 151 4.49 -3.86 -15.18
CA LYS A 151 3.62 -3.85 -16.38
C LYS A 151 4.02 -4.95 -17.37
N GLU A 152 5.30 -5.28 -17.43
CA GLU A 152 5.85 -6.36 -18.25
C GLU A 152 5.27 -7.73 -17.84
N SER A 153 5.06 -7.97 -16.54
CA SER A 153 4.42 -9.21 -16.06
C SER A 153 2.95 -9.27 -16.46
N ILE A 154 2.24 -8.13 -16.41
CA ILE A 154 0.83 -8.05 -16.86
C ILE A 154 0.73 -8.36 -18.35
N GLU A 155 1.56 -7.73 -19.19
CA GLU A 155 1.57 -7.98 -20.62
C GLU A 155 1.98 -9.41 -20.98
N ARG A 156 2.96 -9.96 -20.26
CA ARG A 156 3.36 -11.36 -20.40
C ARG A 156 2.20 -12.30 -20.06
N PHE A 157 1.50 -12.05 -18.96
CA PHE A 157 0.33 -12.85 -18.54
C PHE A 157 -0.75 -12.88 -19.63
N ARG A 158 -1.09 -11.72 -20.20
CA ARG A 158 -2.08 -11.61 -21.29
C ARG A 158 -1.69 -12.37 -22.55
N LYS A 159 -0.43 -12.25 -22.98
CA LYS A 159 0.07 -12.89 -24.21
C LYS A 159 0.29 -14.40 -24.04
N GLN A 160 0.59 -14.85 -22.82
CA GLN A 160 0.89 -16.25 -22.54
C GLN A 160 -0.35 -17.14 -22.56
N LEU A 161 -1.49 -16.61 -22.11
CA LEU A 161 -2.70 -17.36 -21.81
C LEU A 161 -3.79 -17.26 -22.88
N THR A 162 -4.53 -18.35 -23.03
CA THR A 162 -5.88 -18.36 -23.59
C THR A 162 -6.89 -18.50 -22.45
N LEU A 163 -7.90 -17.64 -22.42
CA LEU A 163 -8.95 -17.67 -21.42
C LEU A 163 -10.06 -18.65 -21.80
N ILE A 164 -10.39 -19.55 -20.88
CA ILE A 164 -11.57 -20.42 -20.93
C ILE A 164 -12.54 -19.92 -19.86
N ASN A 165 -13.54 -19.17 -20.29
CA ASN A 165 -14.49 -18.52 -19.40
C ASN A 165 -15.68 -19.44 -19.12
N LEU A 166 -15.69 -20.03 -17.92
CA LEU A 166 -16.79 -20.84 -17.38
C LEU A 166 -17.35 -20.20 -16.11
N LEU A 167 -17.33 -18.87 -15.99
CA LEU A 167 -17.94 -18.17 -14.86
C LEU A 167 -19.43 -18.54 -14.76
N GLY A 168 -19.87 -18.81 -13.53
CA GLY A 168 -21.21 -19.34 -13.25
C GLY A 168 -21.33 -20.87 -13.34
N GLU A 169 -20.34 -21.57 -13.91
CA GLU A 169 -20.35 -23.03 -13.99
C GLU A 169 -19.80 -23.64 -12.69
N MET A 170 -20.59 -24.54 -12.09
CA MET A 170 -20.25 -25.27 -10.87
C MET A 170 -20.18 -26.79 -11.10
N ASN A 171 -20.48 -27.27 -12.31
CA ASN A 171 -20.50 -28.69 -12.63
C ASN A 171 -19.07 -29.28 -12.73
N PRO A 172 -18.72 -30.23 -11.85
CA PRO A 172 -17.45 -30.95 -11.89
C PRO A 172 -17.08 -31.53 -13.26
N GLU A 173 -18.05 -32.12 -13.96
CA GLU A 173 -17.80 -32.83 -15.22
C GLU A 173 -17.38 -31.87 -16.34
N VAL A 174 -17.98 -30.66 -16.36
CA VAL A 174 -17.66 -29.63 -17.34
C VAL A 174 -16.23 -29.12 -17.11
N ILE A 175 -15.87 -28.88 -15.85
CA ILE A 175 -14.54 -28.40 -15.45
C ILE A 175 -13.48 -29.48 -15.75
N THR A 176 -13.76 -30.75 -15.42
CA THR A 176 -12.88 -31.89 -15.77
C THR A 176 -12.67 -31.98 -17.28
N LYS A 177 -13.73 -31.86 -18.07
CA LYS A 177 -13.63 -31.92 -19.54
C LYS A 177 -12.84 -30.74 -20.11
N ALA A 178 -12.98 -29.55 -19.53
CA ALA A 178 -12.19 -28.38 -19.90
C ALA A 178 -10.69 -28.62 -19.66
N VAL A 179 -10.33 -29.04 -18.44
CA VAL A 179 -8.94 -29.35 -18.05
C VAL A 179 -8.38 -30.46 -18.93
N TRP A 180 -9.14 -31.54 -19.14
CA TRP A 180 -8.73 -32.66 -19.99
C TRP A 180 -8.43 -32.23 -21.43
N SER A 181 -9.26 -31.33 -21.98
CA SER A 181 -9.11 -30.84 -23.35
C SER A 181 -7.87 -29.95 -23.54
N CYS A 182 -7.41 -29.27 -22.48
CA CYS A 182 -6.24 -28.38 -22.53
C CYS A 182 -4.90 -29.10 -22.69
N TYR A 183 -4.74 -30.32 -22.18
CA TYR A 183 -3.46 -31.05 -22.25
C TYR A 183 -3.39 -32.09 -23.37
N GLN A 184 -4.37 -32.13 -24.26
CA GLN A 184 -4.33 -33.01 -25.43
C GLN A 184 -3.30 -32.52 -26.45
N GLU A 185 -2.56 -33.44 -27.07
CA GLU A 185 -1.61 -33.12 -28.13
C GLU A 185 -2.29 -32.61 -29.41
N LYS A 186 -3.53 -33.06 -29.64
CA LYS A 186 -4.31 -32.70 -30.83
C LYS A 186 -5.39 -31.68 -30.46
N PRO A 187 -5.69 -30.74 -31.36
CA PRO A 187 -6.82 -29.83 -31.22
C PRO A 187 -8.10 -30.60 -30.91
N THR A 188 -8.67 -30.34 -29.73
CA THR A 188 -9.82 -31.03 -29.17
C THR A 188 -10.95 -30.03 -28.96
N PRO A 189 -12.15 -30.25 -29.54
CA PRO A 189 -13.27 -29.35 -29.38
C PRO A 189 -13.86 -29.45 -27.96
N PHE A 190 -14.07 -28.31 -27.33
CA PHE A 190 -14.74 -28.18 -26.04
C PHE A 190 -15.62 -26.93 -26.05
N LEU A 191 -16.95 -27.10 -26.01
CA LEU A 191 -17.91 -26.01 -26.19
C LEU A 191 -17.60 -25.20 -27.47
N ASN A 192 -17.37 -23.89 -27.33
CA ASN A 192 -16.95 -22.97 -28.38
C ASN A 192 -15.41 -22.84 -28.52
N TYR A 193 -14.64 -23.63 -27.77
CA TYR A 193 -13.18 -23.62 -27.78
C TYR A 193 -12.60 -24.79 -28.57
N THR A 194 -11.42 -24.58 -29.14
CA THR A 194 -10.55 -25.64 -29.66
C THR A 194 -9.27 -25.63 -28.84
N LEU A 195 -9.11 -26.62 -27.97
CA LEU A 195 -8.06 -26.66 -26.95
C LEU A 195 -7.05 -27.75 -27.26
N SER A 196 -5.79 -27.50 -26.93
CA SER A 196 -4.69 -28.45 -27.01
C SER A 196 -3.49 -27.87 -26.26
N ASP A 197 -2.48 -28.69 -26.00
CA ASP A 197 -1.20 -28.25 -25.45
C ASP A 197 -0.31 -27.69 -26.57
N PRO A 198 -0.08 -26.36 -26.66
CA PRO A 198 0.77 -25.80 -27.70
C PRO A 198 2.25 -25.82 -27.30
N GLY A 199 2.60 -26.40 -26.15
CA GLY A 199 3.93 -26.28 -25.54
C GLY A 199 4.14 -24.98 -24.78
N ALA A 200 5.32 -24.85 -24.19
CA ALA A 200 5.73 -23.69 -23.41
C ALA A 200 5.69 -22.40 -24.23
N TYR A 201 5.41 -21.29 -23.56
CA TYR A 201 5.52 -19.97 -24.15
C TYR A 201 6.99 -19.69 -24.54
N PRO A 202 7.27 -19.07 -25.71
CA PRO A 202 8.62 -19.04 -26.27
C PRO A 202 9.68 -18.28 -25.46
N GLU A 203 9.25 -17.25 -24.71
CA GLU A 203 10.15 -16.46 -23.87
C GLU A 203 10.43 -17.13 -22.51
N GLN A 204 11.58 -16.80 -21.91
CA GLN A 204 12.01 -17.36 -20.63
C GLN A 204 11.00 -17.12 -19.48
N PRO A 205 11.01 -17.99 -18.44
CA PRO A 205 10.22 -17.79 -17.23
C PRO A 205 10.56 -16.46 -16.54
N MET A 206 9.55 -15.76 -16.03
CA MET A 206 9.72 -14.49 -15.32
C MET A 206 9.37 -14.66 -13.85
N SER A 207 10.29 -14.33 -12.94
CA SER A 207 9.99 -14.29 -11.49
C SER A 207 9.42 -12.91 -11.12
N CYS A 208 8.28 -12.91 -10.47
CA CYS A 208 7.50 -11.72 -10.09
C CYS A 208 7.05 -11.89 -8.64
N ARG A 209 7.35 -10.91 -7.77
CA ARG A 209 6.80 -10.89 -6.41
C ARG A 209 6.08 -9.59 -6.14
N LEU A 210 5.10 -9.61 -5.24
CA LEU A 210 4.39 -8.44 -4.70
C LEU A 210 5.29 -7.60 -3.75
N SER A 211 6.58 -7.51 -4.08
CA SER A 211 7.57 -6.67 -3.41
C SER A 211 8.10 -5.58 -4.33
N TRP A 212 7.58 -5.45 -5.56
CA TRP A 212 8.07 -4.51 -6.56
C TRP A 212 8.07 -3.07 -6.05
N ARG A 213 6.93 -2.58 -5.53
CA ARG A 213 6.82 -1.24 -4.91
C ARG A 213 7.75 -1.04 -3.71
N VAL A 214 8.05 -2.11 -2.96
CA VAL A 214 8.96 -2.05 -1.80
C VAL A 214 10.42 -1.99 -2.25
N LYS A 215 10.77 -2.68 -3.34
CA LYS A 215 12.14 -2.72 -3.89
C LYS A 215 12.47 -1.53 -4.79
N GLN A 216 11.45 -0.89 -5.36
CA GLN A 216 11.58 0.27 -6.24
C GLN A 216 10.64 1.41 -5.79
N PRO A 217 10.74 1.90 -4.54
CA PRO A 217 9.88 2.96 -4.04
C PRO A 217 10.05 4.28 -4.82
N GLU A 218 11.22 4.51 -5.40
CA GLU A 218 11.54 5.64 -6.27
C GLU A 218 10.94 5.56 -7.68
N SER A 219 10.43 4.39 -8.08
CA SER A 219 9.74 4.22 -9.37
C SER A 219 8.33 4.83 -9.29
N ILE A 220 8.28 6.16 -9.41
CA ILE A 220 7.03 6.90 -9.53
C ILE A 220 6.60 6.79 -11.00
N GLU A 221 5.40 6.28 -11.23
CA GLU A 221 4.88 6.23 -12.60
C GLU A 221 4.49 7.63 -13.09
N GLU A 222 4.55 7.85 -14.40
CA GLU A 222 4.25 9.16 -15.00
C GLU A 222 2.87 9.71 -14.61
N TRP A 223 1.87 8.84 -14.38
CA TRP A 223 0.54 9.26 -13.94
C TRP A 223 0.53 9.73 -12.48
N GLU A 224 1.34 9.11 -11.60
CA GLU A 224 1.46 9.52 -10.19
C GLU A 224 2.09 10.92 -10.12
N LEU A 225 3.08 11.19 -10.98
CA LEU A 225 3.65 12.53 -11.13
C LEU A 225 2.60 13.53 -11.64
N LYS A 226 1.80 13.16 -12.65
CA LYS A 226 0.74 14.04 -13.18
C LYS A 226 -0.32 14.36 -12.13
N ASP A 227 -0.75 13.39 -11.33
CA ASP A 227 -1.74 13.60 -10.27
C ASP A 227 -1.18 14.48 -9.14
N LEU A 228 0.09 14.28 -8.75
CA LEU A 228 0.77 15.14 -7.78
C LEU A 228 0.87 16.59 -8.30
N VAL A 229 1.27 16.78 -9.56
CA VAL A 229 1.33 18.11 -10.20
C VAL A 229 -0.05 18.74 -10.27
N LYS A 230 -1.09 17.96 -10.62
CA LYS A 230 -2.47 18.45 -10.69
C LYS A 230 -2.98 18.87 -9.30
N GLY A 231 -2.67 18.11 -8.25
CA GLY A 231 -2.99 18.48 -6.88
C GLY A 231 -2.35 19.81 -6.46
N ILE A 232 -1.07 20.01 -6.80
CA ILE A 232 -0.35 21.27 -6.54
C ILE A 232 -0.99 22.43 -7.33
N GLU A 233 -1.32 22.25 -8.61
CA GLU A 233 -1.98 23.27 -9.42
C GLU A 233 -3.39 23.60 -8.91
N GLU A 234 -4.13 22.60 -8.43
CA GLU A 234 -5.47 22.77 -7.85
C GLU A 234 -5.41 23.48 -6.50
N GLU A 235 -4.40 23.21 -5.67
CA GLU A 235 -4.13 23.93 -4.42
C GLU A 235 -3.70 25.38 -4.69
N GLU A 236 -2.83 25.64 -5.66
CA GLU A 236 -2.46 27.00 -6.09
C GLU A 236 -3.69 27.78 -6.62
N LYS A 237 -4.57 27.11 -7.38
CA LYS A 237 -5.84 27.70 -7.85
C LYS A 237 -6.86 27.89 -6.74
N ALA A 238 -6.86 27.06 -5.69
CA ALA A 238 -7.76 27.20 -4.54
C ALA A 238 -7.31 28.30 -3.56
N VAL A 239 -6.00 28.56 -3.45
CA VAL A 239 -5.44 29.67 -2.68
C VAL A 239 -5.66 31.02 -3.39
N ALA A 240 -5.84 31.02 -4.71
CA ALA A 240 -6.34 32.17 -5.47
C ALA A 240 -7.85 32.37 -5.25
N VAL A 241 -8.23 33.09 -4.19
CA VAL A 241 -9.61 33.48 -3.86
C VAL A 241 -10.30 34.22 -5.03
N PRO A 242 -11.62 34.02 -5.24
CA PRO A 242 -12.40 34.45 -6.40
C PRO A 242 -12.35 35.96 -6.68
N GLN A 243 -12.23 36.29 -7.97
CA GLN A 243 -12.47 37.63 -8.50
C GLN A 243 -13.80 38.18 -7.96
N GLN A 244 -13.72 39.39 -7.40
CA GLN A 244 -14.84 40.16 -6.87
C GLN A 244 -16.01 40.14 -7.88
N LYS A 245 -17.12 39.49 -7.52
CA LYS A 245 -18.40 39.81 -8.12
C LYS A 245 -18.82 41.16 -7.56
N GLU A 246 -18.82 42.19 -8.40
CA GLU A 246 -19.46 43.46 -8.13
C GLU A 246 -20.93 43.21 -7.77
N VAL A 247 -21.26 43.33 -6.48
CA VAL A 247 -22.65 43.45 -6.03
C VAL A 247 -22.87 44.93 -5.74
N ALA A 248 -23.54 45.60 -6.66
CA ALA A 248 -23.96 46.99 -6.49
C ALA A 248 -24.98 47.10 -5.34
N VAL A 249 -24.55 47.61 -4.19
CA VAL A 249 -25.44 48.03 -3.11
C VAL A 249 -25.40 49.56 -3.04
N LYS A 250 -26.51 50.20 -3.43
CA LYS A 250 -26.73 51.64 -3.24
C LYS A 250 -27.00 51.93 -1.77
N VAL A 251 -26.11 52.67 -1.10
CA VAL A 251 -26.46 53.37 0.14
C VAL A 251 -25.85 54.77 0.10
N SER A 252 -26.74 55.76 0.15
CA SER A 252 -26.45 57.16 0.41
C SER A 252 -26.04 57.35 1.86
N GLU A 253 -24.93 58.02 2.15
CA GLU A 253 -24.82 58.89 3.33
C GLU A 253 -23.54 59.76 3.31
N PRO A 254 -23.63 61.09 3.51
CA PRO A 254 -22.53 62.05 3.41
C PRO A 254 -21.40 61.88 4.45
N LYS A 255 -21.52 60.93 5.38
CA LYS A 255 -20.51 60.64 6.42
C LYS A 255 -19.32 59.83 5.91
N VAL A 256 -19.52 58.97 4.90
CA VAL A 256 -18.44 58.14 4.33
C VAL A 256 -17.47 58.99 3.50
N ALA A 257 -17.97 60.02 2.81
CA ALA A 257 -17.15 60.97 2.06
C ALA A 257 -16.24 61.82 2.98
N ALA A 258 -16.74 62.19 4.17
CA ALA A 258 -15.95 62.92 5.16
C ALA A 258 -14.82 62.07 5.75
N ILE A 259 -15.07 60.78 6.00
CA ILE A 259 -14.07 59.84 6.49
C ILE A 259 -13.01 59.55 5.40
N ALA A 260 -13.44 59.37 4.15
CA ALA A 260 -12.52 59.20 3.02
C ALA A 260 -11.61 60.41 2.81
N SER A 261 -12.16 61.63 2.88
CA SER A 261 -11.36 62.87 2.79
C SER A 261 -10.35 63.01 3.94
N CYS A 262 -10.73 62.61 5.16
CA CYS A 262 -9.83 62.64 6.31
C CYS A 262 -8.68 61.62 6.16
N LEU A 263 -8.97 60.40 5.68
CA LEU A 263 -7.97 59.37 5.42
C LEU A 263 -7.01 59.76 4.29
N SER A 264 -7.49 60.41 3.23
CA SER A 264 -6.62 60.94 2.17
C SER A 264 -5.67 62.02 2.70
N ARG A 265 -6.13 62.89 3.61
CA ARG A 265 -5.28 63.92 4.21
C ARG A 265 -4.20 63.31 5.12
N ILE A 266 -4.54 62.27 5.88
CA ILE A 266 -3.58 61.52 6.71
C ILE A 266 -2.54 60.83 5.83
N ALA A 267 -2.94 60.24 4.70
CA ALA A 267 -2.01 59.61 3.76
C ALA A 267 -1.05 60.63 3.10
N GLU A 268 -1.55 61.83 2.78
CA GLU A 268 -0.73 62.93 2.24
C GLU A 268 0.32 63.41 3.27
N GLU A 269 -0.08 63.58 4.53
CA GLU A 269 0.85 63.99 5.61
C GLU A 269 1.90 62.92 5.89
N LEU A 270 1.52 61.63 5.89
CA LEU A 270 2.47 60.52 6.02
C LEU A 270 3.45 60.46 4.83
N SER A 271 3.00 60.80 3.62
CA SER A 271 3.86 60.90 2.43
C SER A 271 4.83 62.09 2.51
N GLN A 272 4.41 63.22 3.08
CA GLN A 272 5.27 64.38 3.32
C GLN A 272 6.34 64.08 4.39
N ILE A 273 5.97 63.38 5.46
CA ILE A 273 6.92 62.90 6.48
C ILE A 273 7.94 61.94 5.86
N ALA A 274 7.49 61.03 4.99
CA ALA A 274 8.38 60.10 4.29
C ALA A 274 9.36 60.81 3.33
N LYS A 275 8.95 61.92 2.70
CA LYS A 275 9.85 62.74 1.85
C LYS A 275 10.91 63.50 2.65
N ILE A 276 10.56 63.99 3.84
CA ILE A 276 11.51 64.67 4.74
C ILE A 276 12.57 63.68 5.26
N LEU A 277 12.21 62.41 5.45
CA LEU A 277 13.11 61.36 5.93
C LEU A 277 14.12 60.84 4.89
N VAL A 278 14.03 61.26 3.63
CA VAL A 278 14.84 60.70 2.52
C VAL A 278 15.86 61.69 1.92
N GLU A 279 16.00 62.91 2.44
CA GLU A 279 17.07 63.81 1.99
C GLU A 279 18.38 63.62 2.78
N GLU A 280 19.27 62.74 2.29
CA GLU A 280 20.71 63.06 2.17
C GLU A 280 21.42 62.19 1.09
N LYS A 281 21.65 62.86 -0.05
CA LYS A 281 22.74 62.73 -1.06
C LYS A 281 22.68 61.71 -2.23
N PRO A 282 23.25 62.10 -3.40
CA PRO A 282 22.60 61.93 -4.70
C PRO A 282 23.44 61.15 -5.74
N ILE A 283 22.82 60.67 -6.82
CA ILE A 283 23.55 60.27 -8.04
C ILE A 283 22.80 60.79 -9.29
N VAL A 284 23.58 61.40 -10.18
CA VAL A 284 23.25 62.13 -11.43
C VAL A 284 22.83 61.17 -12.56
N PRO A 285 22.00 61.57 -13.55
CA PRO A 285 21.39 60.64 -14.49
C PRO A 285 21.97 60.64 -15.94
N VAL A 286 21.59 59.56 -16.65
CA VAL A 286 21.40 59.36 -18.11
C VAL A 286 22.56 58.76 -18.94
N LYS A 287 22.30 57.60 -19.59
CA LYS A 287 22.26 57.42 -21.07
C LYS A 287 21.71 56.05 -21.50
N GLU A 288 21.15 56.05 -22.71
CA GLU A 288 20.24 55.08 -23.35
C GLU A 288 20.82 53.69 -23.67
N ALA A 289 19.90 52.77 -23.98
CA ALA A 289 20.03 51.34 -24.24
C ALA A 289 20.99 50.93 -25.38
N PRO A 290 21.43 49.66 -25.38
CA PRO A 290 20.80 48.74 -26.34
C PRO A 290 20.46 47.36 -25.77
N VAL A 291 19.54 46.71 -26.49
CA VAL A 291 19.00 45.35 -26.29
C VAL A 291 20.10 44.29 -26.45
N VAL A 292 20.26 43.41 -25.46
CA VAL A 292 20.79 42.04 -25.64
C VAL A 292 20.10 41.12 -24.63
N GLU A 293 19.74 39.93 -25.12
CA GLU A 293 19.23 38.77 -24.40
C GLU A 293 20.10 38.38 -23.18
N GLU A 294 19.48 38.21 -22.00
CA GLU A 294 20.02 37.39 -20.91
C GLU A 294 18.83 36.67 -20.25
N ALA A 295 18.78 35.34 -20.31
CA ALA A 295 19.46 34.47 -19.35
C ALA A 295 19.07 34.83 -17.90
N LYS A 296 18.13 34.06 -17.34
CA LYS A 296 17.75 34.15 -15.92
C LYS A 296 18.99 33.97 -15.04
N PRO A 297 19.36 34.94 -14.19
CA PRO A 297 20.39 34.73 -13.20
C PRO A 297 19.84 33.82 -12.10
N VAL A 298 20.59 32.75 -11.88
CA VAL A 298 20.48 31.86 -10.74
C VAL A 298 20.69 32.68 -9.47
N CYS A 299 19.65 32.87 -8.67
CA CYS A 299 19.80 33.21 -7.26
C CYS A 299 20.04 31.91 -6.49
N VAL A 300 21.32 31.65 -6.22
CA VAL A 300 21.77 30.70 -5.21
C VAL A 300 21.27 31.21 -3.86
N VAL A 301 20.17 30.64 -3.38
CA VAL A 301 19.84 30.67 -1.97
C VAL A 301 20.63 29.53 -1.34
N LYS A 302 21.64 29.86 -0.54
CA LYS A 302 22.26 28.90 0.38
C LYS A 302 21.22 28.55 1.43
N GLU A 303 20.42 27.52 1.15
CA GLU A 303 19.81 26.75 2.21
C GLU A 303 20.90 25.90 2.85
N GLU A 304 21.30 26.26 4.06
CA GLU A 304 21.92 25.30 4.97
C GLU A 304 20.88 24.22 5.25
N THR A 305 20.97 23.16 4.45
CA THR A 305 20.39 21.86 4.75
C THR A 305 20.76 21.49 6.20
N PRO A 306 19.82 21.11 7.08
CA PRO A 306 20.20 20.27 8.20
C PRO A 306 20.76 19.00 7.56
N ALA A 307 22.07 18.82 7.71
CA ALA A 307 22.78 17.69 7.16
C ALA A 307 21.99 16.41 7.45
N ALA A 308 21.79 15.60 6.42
CA ALA A 308 21.41 14.21 6.57
C ALA A 308 22.39 13.59 7.56
N VAL A 309 21.94 13.41 8.81
CA VAL A 309 22.65 12.56 9.75
C VAL A 309 22.38 11.15 9.24
N ALA A 310 23.30 10.65 8.40
CA ALA A 310 23.48 9.22 8.24
C ALA A 310 23.36 8.60 9.63
N PRO A 311 22.57 7.53 9.85
CA PRO A 311 22.55 6.91 11.16
C PRO A 311 23.99 6.52 11.44
N ALA A 312 24.62 7.23 12.36
CA ALA A 312 25.88 6.80 12.93
C ALA A 312 25.53 5.44 13.52
N VAL A 313 25.92 4.38 12.84
CA VAL A 313 25.92 3.04 13.39
C VAL A 313 27.00 3.10 14.46
N VAL A 314 26.61 3.61 15.62
CA VAL A 314 27.33 3.39 16.86
C VAL A 314 27.34 1.88 16.98
N GLU A 315 28.52 1.26 16.92
CA GLU A 315 28.70 -0.16 17.22
C GLU A 315 28.26 -0.39 18.67
N LEU A 316 26.95 -0.58 18.84
CA LEU A 316 26.33 -0.91 20.11
C LEU A 316 26.58 -2.39 20.33
N THR A 317 27.04 -2.75 21.51
CA THR A 317 27.06 -4.16 21.92
C THR A 317 25.64 -4.71 21.89
N GLU A 318 25.46 -6.03 21.72
CA GLU A 318 24.13 -6.66 21.65
C GLU A 318 23.22 -6.27 22.84
N LYS A 319 23.82 -6.10 24.03
CA LYS A 319 23.11 -5.63 25.23
C LYS A 319 22.72 -4.15 25.16
N GLU A 320 23.58 -3.29 24.64
CA GLU A 320 23.26 -1.87 24.45
C GLU A 320 22.19 -1.66 23.37
N LEU A 321 22.23 -2.47 22.30
CA LEU A 321 21.21 -2.46 21.25
C LEU A 321 19.85 -2.95 21.79
N TYR A 322 19.85 -3.96 22.65
CA TYR A 322 18.66 -4.45 23.34
C TYR A 322 17.97 -3.34 24.16
N PHE A 323 18.72 -2.64 25.02
CA PHE A 323 18.15 -1.53 25.81
C PHE A 323 17.74 -0.33 24.95
N HIS A 324 18.50 -0.01 23.91
CA HIS A 324 18.15 1.05 22.97
C HIS A 324 16.80 0.77 22.26
N ASN A 325 16.59 -0.48 21.83
CA ASN A 325 15.36 -0.89 21.16
C ASN A 325 14.15 -0.84 22.11
N GLN A 326 14.33 -1.25 23.37
CA GLN A 326 13.27 -1.15 24.38
C GLN A 326 12.86 0.31 24.66
N LEU A 327 13.82 1.24 24.68
CA LEU A 327 13.55 2.66 24.94
C LEU A 327 12.90 3.39 23.75
N ARG A 328 12.98 2.85 22.53
CA ARG A 328 12.46 3.50 21.32
C ARG A 328 10.93 3.64 21.30
N ALA A 329 10.22 2.76 22.00
CA ALA A 329 8.74 2.72 21.98
C ALA A 329 8.08 3.78 22.88
N TYR A 330 8.77 4.20 23.95
CA TYR A 330 8.19 5.06 24.99
C TYR A 330 7.77 6.47 24.50
N PRO A 331 8.52 7.17 23.63
CA PRO A 331 8.09 8.47 23.10
C PRO A 331 6.72 8.43 22.41
N GLY A 332 6.50 7.44 21.53
CA GLY A 332 5.25 7.30 20.79
C GLY A 332 4.06 6.95 21.68
N ILE A 333 4.29 6.13 22.72
CA ILE A 333 3.25 5.73 23.66
C ILE A 333 2.87 6.88 24.58
N LEU A 334 3.83 7.63 25.11
CA LEU A 334 3.56 8.79 25.96
C LEU A 334 2.83 9.90 25.18
N ALA A 335 3.23 10.14 23.93
CA ALA A 335 2.50 11.04 23.02
C ALA A 335 1.08 10.54 22.75
N GLY A 336 0.91 9.24 22.51
CA GLY A 336 -0.40 8.61 22.31
C GLY A 336 -1.32 8.71 23.52
N LEU A 337 -0.79 8.54 24.74
CA LEU A 337 -1.57 8.71 25.98
C LEU A 337 -1.96 10.17 26.22
N SER A 338 -1.08 11.12 25.91
CA SER A 338 -1.39 12.56 25.97
C SER A 338 -2.46 12.96 24.95
N ALA A 339 -2.43 12.39 23.73
CA ALA A 339 -3.45 12.61 22.72
C ALA A 339 -4.80 11.95 23.12
N CYS A 340 -4.75 10.73 23.67
CA CYS A 340 -5.95 10.05 24.17
C CYS A 340 -6.68 10.85 25.25
N ASP A 341 -5.94 11.55 26.11
CA ASP A 341 -6.54 12.48 27.08
C ASP A 341 -7.28 13.63 26.39
N LYS A 342 -6.63 14.28 25.42
CA LYS A 342 -7.17 15.47 24.74
C LYS A 342 -8.40 15.19 23.90
N ASP A 343 -8.46 14.04 23.23
CA ASP A 343 -9.50 13.77 22.22
C ASP A 343 -10.61 12.83 22.72
N MET A 344 -10.28 11.89 23.61
CA MET A 344 -11.18 10.77 23.93
C MET A 344 -11.57 10.72 25.40
N CYS A 345 -10.59 10.77 26.31
CA CYS A 345 -10.78 10.42 27.72
C CYS A 345 -10.62 11.60 28.69
N HIS A 346 -10.74 12.83 28.19
CA HIS A 346 -10.71 14.14 28.85
C HIS A 346 -10.61 14.11 30.40
N ASN A 347 -9.60 14.80 30.94
CA ASN A 347 -9.29 14.90 32.37
C ASN A 347 -8.75 13.59 32.99
N GLY A 348 -8.07 12.77 32.21
CA GLY A 348 -7.29 11.65 32.73
C GLY A 348 -8.10 10.45 33.22
N CYS A 349 -9.38 10.37 32.89
CA CYS A 349 -10.32 9.40 33.48
C CYS A 349 -9.91 7.92 33.29
N SER A 350 -9.14 7.60 32.24
CA SER A 350 -8.69 6.23 31.93
C SER A 350 -7.18 6.00 32.07
N LEU A 351 -6.42 7.04 32.42
CA LEU A 351 -4.96 7.00 32.43
C LEU A 351 -4.30 6.35 33.65
N PRO A 352 -4.89 6.31 34.87
CA PRO A 352 -4.18 5.81 36.06
C PRO A 352 -3.60 4.40 35.91
N ALA A 353 -4.35 3.47 35.29
CA ALA A 353 -3.89 2.09 35.08
C ALA A 353 -2.75 1.99 34.04
N ALA A 354 -2.86 2.76 32.95
CA ALA A 354 -1.85 2.79 31.89
C ALA A 354 -0.55 3.46 32.37
N VAL A 355 -0.67 4.60 33.06
CA VAL A 355 0.46 5.32 33.68
C VAL A 355 1.14 4.43 34.72
N THR A 356 0.39 3.81 35.64
CA THR A 356 0.96 2.89 36.65
C THR A 356 1.72 1.72 36.01
N SER A 357 1.21 1.17 34.90
CA SER A 357 1.85 0.08 34.15
C SER A 357 3.17 0.54 33.52
N ILE A 358 3.18 1.69 32.86
CA ILE A 358 4.37 2.27 32.20
C ILE A 358 5.43 2.65 33.24
N THR A 359 5.05 3.32 34.33
CA THR A 359 5.98 3.70 35.41
C THR A 359 6.64 2.47 36.04
N LYS A 360 5.87 1.39 36.29
CA LYS A 360 6.43 0.13 36.79
C LYS A 360 7.43 -0.51 35.82
N LYS A 361 7.14 -0.46 34.51
CA LYS A 361 8.03 -1.02 33.48
C LYS A 361 9.32 -0.20 33.33
N LEU A 362 9.23 1.13 33.33
CA LEU A 362 10.40 2.03 33.33
C LEU A 362 11.27 1.82 34.58
N ALA A 363 10.64 1.67 35.76
CA ALA A 363 11.37 1.39 37.00
C ALA A 363 12.06 0.02 36.99
N LYS A 364 11.48 -0.99 36.35
CA LYS A 364 12.12 -2.30 36.14
C LYS A 364 13.30 -2.17 35.18
N LEU A 365 13.10 -1.51 34.05
CA LEU A 365 14.13 -1.29 33.04
C LEU A 365 15.33 -0.50 33.59
N LYS A 366 15.08 0.47 34.47
CA LYS A 366 16.12 1.21 35.20
C LYS A 366 17.04 0.28 36.00
N LYS A 367 16.45 -0.65 36.77
CA LYS A 367 17.19 -1.66 37.55
C LYS A 367 17.97 -2.62 36.65
N ASP A 368 17.37 -3.03 35.54
CA ASP A 368 18.00 -3.95 34.58
C ASP A 368 19.24 -3.30 33.91
N ILE A 369 19.19 -1.99 33.63
CA ILE A 369 20.31 -1.22 33.07
C ILE A 369 21.40 -0.95 34.11
N GLU A 370 21.04 -0.68 35.37
CA GLU A 370 21.99 -0.52 36.48
C GLU A 370 22.77 -1.82 36.75
N GLY A 371 22.10 -2.97 36.64
CA GLY A 371 22.70 -4.31 36.79
C GLY A 371 23.45 -4.82 35.56
N ALA A 372 23.33 -4.17 34.39
CA ALA A 372 23.93 -4.64 33.15
C ALA A 372 25.39 -4.19 32.96
N SER A 373 26.20 -5.07 32.37
CA SER A 373 27.58 -4.78 31.94
C SER A 373 27.59 -4.00 30.61
N ILE A 374 27.30 -2.70 30.68
CA ILE A 374 27.31 -1.76 29.54
C ILE A 374 28.30 -0.61 29.79
N SER A 375 28.70 0.12 28.74
CA SER A 375 29.65 1.22 28.88
C SER A 375 29.10 2.33 29.79
N LYS A 376 29.97 2.95 30.63
CA LYS A 376 29.57 3.98 31.60
C LYS A 376 28.83 5.15 30.93
N LYS A 377 29.32 5.58 29.77
CA LYS A 377 28.72 6.66 28.96
C LYS A 377 27.30 6.31 28.48
N LYS A 378 27.08 5.08 28.00
CA LYS A 378 25.75 4.64 27.54
C LYS A 378 24.79 4.38 28.68
N ARG A 379 25.29 3.91 29.82
CA ARG A 379 24.49 3.78 31.04
C ARG A 379 23.91 5.13 31.45
N GLU A 380 24.74 6.17 31.53
CA GLU A 380 24.29 7.53 31.86
C GLU A 380 23.28 8.05 30.83
N GLU A 381 23.49 7.79 29.52
CA GLU A 381 22.57 8.17 28.45
C GLU A 381 21.19 7.48 28.56
N PHE A 382 21.16 6.18 28.83
CA PHE A 382 19.91 5.44 28.97
C PHE A 382 19.15 5.79 30.24
N LEU A 383 19.86 6.00 31.36
CA LEU A 383 19.25 6.45 32.62
C LEU A 383 18.61 7.83 32.45
N ALA A 384 19.30 8.77 31.79
CA ALA A 384 18.73 10.09 31.49
C ALA A 384 17.46 10.02 30.63
N ARG A 385 17.42 9.12 29.64
CA ARG A 385 16.19 8.89 28.83
C ARG A 385 15.06 8.30 29.67
N ILE A 386 15.36 7.35 30.56
CA ILE A 386 14.36 6.76 31.45
C ILE A 386 13.79 7.81 32.39
N ASP A 387 14.64 8.65 32.99
CA ASP A 387 14.21 9.69 33.91
C ASP A 387 13.30 10.71 33.21
N GLY A 388 13.64 11.12 31.97
CA GLY A 388 12.75 11.97 31.16
C GLY A 388 11.42 11.30 30.80
N PHE A 389 11.38 9.98 30.60
CA PHE A 389 10.13 9.24 30.37
C PHE A 389 9.29 9.08 31.64
N LEU A 390 9.93 8.96 32.80
CA LEU A 390 9.25 8.93 34.09
C LEU A 390 8.59 10.28 34.38
N GLU A 391 9.31 11.39 34.20
CA GLU A 391 8.76 12.74 34.34
C GLU A 391 7.59 12.98 33.38
N ALA A 392 7.72 12.55 32.12
CA ALA A 392 6.64 12.68 31.14
C ALA A 392 5.43 11.80 31.47
N ALA A 393 5.62 10.62 32.07
CA ALA A 393 4.53 9.75 32.51
C ALA A 393 3.81 10.30 33.75
N GLU A 394 4.55 10.87 34.70
CA GLU A 394 4.02 11.49 35.92
C GLU A 394 3.31 12.82 35.63
N GLY A 395 3.73 13.55 34.58
CA GLY A 395 3.08 14.77 34.11
C GLY A 395 1.75 14.55 33.37
N LEU A 396 1.33 13.31 33.13
CA LEU A 396 0.04 13.02 32.51
C LEU A 396 -1.11 13.27 33.51
N PRO A 397 -2.24 13.85 33.05
CA PRO A 397 -3.37 14.14 33.92
C PRO A 397 -3.93 12.84 34.50
N THR A 398 -3.96 12.77 35.82
CA THR A 398 -4.53 11.65 36.58
C THR A 398 -5.45 12.23 37.64
N GLU A 399 -6.69 12.59 37.28
CA GLU A 399 -7.64 13.05 38.29
C GLU A 399 -8.09 11.85 39.17
N PRO A 400 -7.88 11.88 40.49
CA PRO A 400 -8.26 10.78 41.38
C PRO A 400 -9.76 10.73 41.69
N GLY A 401 -10.56 11.65 41.15
CA GLY A 401 -11.93 11.94 41.63
C GLY A 401 -13.09 11.44 40.77
N GLN A 402 -12.87 11.11 39.50
CA GLN A 402 -13.95 10.64 38.61
C GLN A 402 -13.68 9.22 38.09
N PRO A 403 -14.62 8.27 38.28
CA PRO A 403 -14.46 6.93 37.75
C PRO A 403 -14.51 6.94 36.21
N CYS A 404 -13.61 6.18 35.58
CA CYS A 404 -13.56 5.99 34.14
C CYS A 404 -14.95 5.68 33.56
N GLN A 405 -15.30 6.28 32.42
CA GLN A 405 -16.57 6.01 31.71
C GLN A 405 -16.73 4.53 31.33
N LYS A 406 -15.61 3.79 31.20
CA LYS A 406 -15.63 2.34 31.06
C LYS A 406 -16.10 1.63 32.34
N THR A 407 -15.59 2.04 33.50
CA THR A 407 -16.02 1.51 34.81
C THR A 407 -17.48 1.84 35.09
N LEU A 408 -17.96 2.99 34.58
CA LEU A 408 -19.37 3.39 34.64
C LEU A 408 -20.27 2.74 33.58
N GLY A 409 -19.72 1.97 32.63
CA GLY A 409 -20.49 1.30 31.57
C GLY A 409 -20.97 2.19 30.42
N ASN A 410 -20.53 3.45 30.37
CA ASN A 410 -20.98 4.46 29.40
C ASN A 410 -20.01 4.66 28.21
N CYS A 411 -18.99 3.82 28.10
CA CYS A 411 -17.96 3.95 27.05
C CYS A 411 -18.45 3.41 25.70
N THR A 412 -18.42 4.25 24.66
CA THR A 412 -18.86 3.91 23.29
C THR A 412 -17.82 3.15 22.46
N ILE A 413 -16.59 3.02 22.95
CA ILE A 413 -15.45 2.37 22.26
C ILE A 413 -15.48 0.83 22.41
N GLY A 414 -16.43 0.30 23.18
CA GLY A 414 -16.63 -1.14 23.38
C GLY A 414 -15.84 -1.72 24.55
N LYS A 415 -15.60 -3.05 24.54
CA LYS A 415 -15.02 -3.78 25.68
C LYS A 415 -13.53 -3.45 25.94
N GLY A 416 -12.79 -3.02 24.92
CA GLY A 416 -11.36 -2.69 24.99
C GLY A 416 -11.12 -1.23 25.42
N CYS A 417 -10.12 -0.98 26.26
CA CYS A 417 -9.67 0.39 26.55
C CYS A 417 -8.43 0.70 25.70
N LEU A 418 -8.44 1.82 24.97
CA LEU A 418 -7.34 2.23 24.10
C LEU A 418 -6.06 2.52 24.91
N ALA A 419 -6.19 3.17 26.08
CA ALA A 419 -5.06 3.47 26.96
C ALA A 419 -4.39 2.20 27.53
N THR A 420 -5.19 1.19 27.92
CA THR A 420 -4.63 -0.10 28.37
C THR A 420 -4.07 -0.89 27.19
N GLY A 421 -4.72 -0.84 26.02
CA GLY A 421 -4.24 -1.47 24.80
C GLY A 421 -2.89 -0.94 24.34
N ALA A 422 -2.66 0.38 24.46
CA ALA A 422 -1.35 0.98 24.19
C ALA A 422 -0.26 0.48 25.16
N ALA A 423 -0.60 0.31 26.45
CA ALA A 423 0.30 -0.24 27.45
C ALA A 423 0.57 -1.76 27.27
N ASP A 424 -0.40 -2.48 26.69
CA ASP A 424 -0.27 -3.90 26.31
C ASP A 424 0.56 -4.07 25.04
N LEU A 425 0.42 -3.16 24.06
CA LEU A 425 1.27 -3.12 22.87
C LEU A 425 2.75 -2.94 23.23
N LEU A 426 3.03 -2.13 24.26
CA LEU A 426 4.39 -1.99 24.81
C LEU A 426 4.98 -3.35 25.22
N LYS A 427 4.17 -4.29 25.71
CA LYS A 427 4.62 -5.64 26.06
C LYS A 427 5.18 -6.35 24.82
N GLN A 428 4.47 -6.27 23.69
CA GLN A 428 4.89 -6.91 22.44
C GLN A 428 6.13 -6.27 21.82
N ILE A 429 6.32 -4.95 22.02
CA ILE A 429 7.46 -4.22 21.44
C ILE A 429 8.72 -4.34 22.31
N THR A 430 8.56 -4.47 23.62
CA THR A 430 9.69 -4.49 24.58
C THR A 430 10.12 -5.88 25.01
N GLU A 431 9.27 -6.91 24.86
CA GLU A 431 9.71 -8.28 25.09
C GLU A 431 10.70 -8.70 23.99
N PRO A 432 11.88 -9.25 24.33
CA PRO A 432 12.69 -9.90 23.32
C PRO A 432 11.84 -10.98 22.66
N ALA A 433 11.84 -11.05 21.33
CA ALA A 433 11.35 -12.22 20.63
C ALA A 433 12.02 -13.41 21.32
N SER A 434 11.22 -14.28 21.94
CA SER A 434 11.74 -15.51 22.54
C SER A 434 12.54 -16.19 21.45
N LEU A 435 13.87 -16.20 21.58
CA LEU A 435 14.71 -17.10 20.82
C LEU A 435 14.10 -18.47 21.09
N MET A 436 13.40 -19.00 20.08
CA MET A 436 12.96 -20.38 20.07
C MET A 436 14.21 -21.20 20.36
N GLN A 437 14.26 -21.80 21.55
CA GLN A 437 15.19 -22.89 21.85
C GLN A 437 14.69 -24.15 21.15
#